data_AF-A0A9X8VLC5-F1
#
_entry.id   AF-A0A9X8VLC5-F1
#
_cell.length_a   1.000
_cell.length_b   1.000
_cell.length_c   1.000
_cell.angle_alpha   90.00
_cell.angle_beta   90.00
_cell.angle_gamma   90.00
#
_symmetry.space_group_name_H-M   'P 1'
#
loop_
_entity.id
_entity.type
_entity.pdbx_description
1 polymer ?
#
loop_
_entity_poly.entity_id
_entity_poly.type
_entity_poly.pdbx_seq_one_letter_code
_entity_poly.pdbx_strand_id
1 'polypeptide(L)'
;MNALNKKTLFTYFKEGGIYVVLLVLLAIIIIQDPTFLSLMNLSNILTQSSVRIIIALGVAGLIVTQGTDLSAGRQVGLAAVVAATLLQSMDNVNKVFPHMET
;
A
#
# COMPACT_ATOMS: atom_id res chain seq x y z
N MET A 1 -8.29 -4.98 40.83
CA MET A 1 -8.96 -5.55 39.64
C MET A 1 -9.62 -4.40 38.87
N ASN A 2 -9.29 -4.29 37.58
CA ASN A 2 -9.43 -3.13 36.71
C ASN A 2 -10.83 -2.54 36.61
N ALA A 3 -10.99 -1.29 37.06
CA ALA A 3 -11.97 -0.39 36.44
C ALA A 3 -11.34 0.12 35.13
N LEU A 4 -11.60 -0.56 34.02
CA LEU A 4 -11.36 0.00 32.69
C LEU A 4 -12.20 1.27 32.58
N ASN A 5 -11.55 2.40 32.88
CA ASN A 5 -12.16 3.71 32.87
C ASN A 5 -12.53 4.03 31.42
N LYS A 6 -13.83 4.06 31.11
CA LYS A 6 -14.35 4.32 29.75
C LYS A 6 -13.73 5.57 29.12
N LYS A 7 -13.37 6.58 29.93
CA LYS A 7 -12.70 7.80 29.44
C LYS A 7 -11.30 7.51 28.91
N THR A 8 -10.51 6.68 29.60
CA THR A 8 -9.17 6.28 29.19
C THR A 8 -9.20 5.44 27.91
N LEU A 9 -10.17 4.53 27.78
CA LEU A 9 -10.34 3.70 26.57
C LEU A 9 -10.75 4.54 25.35
N PHE A 10 -11.66 5.52 25.53
CA PHE A 10 -12.03 6.46 24.47
C PHE A 10 -10.89 7.41 24.06
N THR A 11 -10.00 7.80 24.98
CA THR A 11 -8.80 8.56 24.65
C THR A 11 -7.83 7.74 23.79
N TYR A 12 -7.57 6.49 24.16
CA TYR A 12 -6.75 5.57 23.33
C TYR A 12 -7.36 5.30 21.96
N PHE A 13 -8.69 5.21 21.85
CA PHE A 13 -9.37 5.07 20.56
C PHE A 13 -9.24 6.32 19.67
N LYS A 14 -9.19 7.52 20.26
CA LYS A 14 -9.00 8.77 19.51
C LYS A 14 -7.55 8.97 19.09
N GLU A 15 -6.59 8.72 19.98
CA GLU A 15 -5.16 8.84 19.68
C GLU A 15 -4.69 7.72 18.73
N GLY A 16 -5.25 6.52 18.86
CA GLY A 16 -4.99 5.36 18.00
C GLY A 16 -6.02 5.17 16.88
N GLY A 17 -6.74 6.21 16.48
CA GLY A 17 -7.89 6.10 15.56
C GLY A 17 -7.59 5.36 14.26
N ILE A 18 -6.37 5.50 13.73
CA ILE A 18 -5.96 4.77 12.52
C ILE A 18 -5.86 3.25 12.72
N TYR A 19 -5.41 2.81 13.89
CA TYR A 19 -5.36 1.38 14.24
C TYR A 19 -6.76 0.80 14.41
N VAL A 20 -7.67 1.58 14.98
CA VAL A 20 -9.08 1.19 15.12
C VAL A 20 -9.72 1.01 13.75
N VAL A 21 -9.54 1.99 12.86
CA VAL A 21 -10.06 1.92 11.48
C VAL A 21 -9.48 0.73 10.73
N LEU A 22 -8.17 0.48 10.88
CA LEU A 22 -7.50 -0.66 10.26
C LEU A 22 -8.08 -2.00 10.72
N LEU A 23 -8.32 -2.17 12.02
CA LEU A 23 -8.90 -3.40 12.58
C LEU A 23 -10.34 -3.63 12.10
N VAL A 24 -11.15 -2.57 12.03
CA VAL A 24 -12.53 -2.66 11.51
C VAL A 24 -12.52 -3.05 10.04
N LEU A 25 -11.65 -2.44 9.23
CA LEU A 25 -11.50 -2.78 7.82
C LEU A 25 -11.07 -4.24 7.64
N LEU A 26 -10.08 -4.69 8.43
CA LEU A 26 -9.60 -6.07 8.41
C LEU A 26 -10.73 -7.04 8.73
N ALA A 27 -11.54 -6.76 9.76
CA ALA A 27 -12.69 -7.60 10.12
C ALA A 27 -13.71 -7.70 8.98
N ILE A 28 -14.02 -6.58 8.30
CA ILE A 28 -14.95 -6.58 7.16
C ILE A 28 -14.40 -7.44 6.01
N ILE A 29 -13.12 -7.31 5.68
CA ILE A 29 -12.48 -8.08 4.60
C ILE A 29 -12.51 -9.58 4.92
N ILE A 30 -12.21 -9.97 6.15
CA ILE A 30 -12.23 -11.39 6.57
C ILE A 30 -13.63 -11.99 6.48
N ILE A 31 -14.67 -11.21 6.81
CA ILE A 31 -16.07 -11.65 6.72
C ILE A 31 -16.49 -11.83 5.25
N GLN A 32 -16.07 -10.93 4.36
CA GLN A 32 -16.41 -11.02 2.93
C GLN A 32 -15.61 -12.09 2.20
N ASP A 33 -14.33 -12.26 2.54
CA ASP A 33 -13.47 -13.25 1.94
C ASP A 33 -12.56 -13.90 2.99
N PRO A 34 -12.94 -15.10 3.51
CA PRO A 34 -12.13 -15.80 4.50
C PRO A 34 -10.79 -16.31 3.94
N THR A 35 -10.64 -16.40 2.61
CA THR A 35 -9.37 -16.82 1.98
C THR A 35 -8.28 -15.74 2.11
N PHE A 36 -8.67 -14.52 2.49
CA PHE A 36 -7.74 -13.44 2.80
C PHE A 36 -6.70 -13.83 3.87
N LEU A 37 -7.09 -14.64 4.86
CA LEU A 37 -6.22 -15.14 5.94
C LEU A 37 -5.32 -16.32 5.53
N SER A 38 -5.42 -16.80 4.29
CA SER A 38 -4.56 -17.89 3.82
C SER A 38 -3.08 -17.49 3.86
N LEU A 39 -2.22 -18.45 4.19
CA LEU A 39 -0.76 -18.25 4.19
C LEU A 39 -0.23 -17.83 2.81
N MET A 40 -0.89 -18.29 1.74
CA MET A 40 -0.56 -17.90 0.37
C MET A 40 -0.87 -16.41 0.14
N ASN A 41 -2.06 -15.94 0.48
CA ASN A 41 -2.41 -14.53 0.31
C ASN A 41 -1.55 -13.62 1.20
N LEU A 42 -1.30 -14.03 2.45
CA LEU A 42 -0.37 -13.33 3.34
C LEU A 42 1.04 -13.23 2.74
N SER A 43 1.58 -14.33 2.21
CA SER A 43 2.90 -14.35 1.56
C SER A 43 2.93 -13.50 0.30
N ASN A 44 1.85 -13.47 -0.48
CA ASN A 44 1.73 -12.62 -1.66
C ASN A 44 1.74 -11.13 -1.30
N ILE A 45 1.01 -10.74 -0.26
CA ILE A 45 0.98 -9.37 0.24
C ILE A 45 2.37 -8.97 0.76
N LEU A 46 3.00 -9.82 1.57
CA LEU A 46 4.33 -9.56 2.12
C LEU A 46 5.39 -9.45 1.02
N THR A 47 5.35 -10.32 0.01
CA THR A 47 6.27 -10.27 -1.14
C THR A 47 6.08 -8.99 -1.95
N GLN A 48 4.83 -8.58 -2.23
CA GLN A 48 4.55 -7.32 -2.92
C GLN A 48 4.98 -6.08 -2.11
N SER A 49 4.85 -6.14 -0.78
CA SER A 49 5.29 -5.07 0.11
C SER A 49 6.81 -5.04 0.30
N SER A 50 7.49 -6.18 0.23
CA SER A 50 8.93 -6.32 0.47
C SER A 50 9.76 -5.43 -0.46
N VAL A 51 9.42 -5.40 -1.75
CA VAL A 51 10.12 -4.56 -2.74
C VAL A 51 10.07 -3.09 -2.35
N ARG A 52 8.93 -2.61 -1.85
CA ARG A 52 8.75 -1.21 -1.42
C ARG A 52 9.61 -0.88 -0.21
N ILE A 53 9.74 -1.82 0.73
CA ILE A 53 10.58 -1.65 1.93
C ILE A 53 12.06 -1.57 1.55
N ILE A 54 12.54 -2.43 0.65
CA ILE A 54 13.93 -2.41 0.20
C ILE A 54 14.29 -1.06 -0.43
N ILE A 55 13.41 -0.51 -1.28
CA ILE A 55 13.59 0.80 -1.89
C ILE A 55 13.58 1.91 -0.82
N ALA A 56 12.64 1.87 0.12
CA ALA A 56 12.54 2.85 1.20
C ALA A 56 13.79 2.85 2.11
N LEU A 57 14.34 1.69 2.42
CA LEU A 57 15.58 1.55 3.19
C LEU A 57 16.78 2.15 2.46
N GLY A 58 16.88 1.94 1.13
CA GLY A 58 17.92 2.57 0.31
C GLY A 58 17.83 4.10 0.30
N VAL A 59 16.60 4.64 0.18
CA VAL A 59 16.36 6.10 0.20
C VAL A 59 16.56 6.70 1.60
N ALA A 60 16.27 5.96 2.68
CA ALA A 60 16.44 6.44 4.05
C ALA A 60 17.89 6.86 4.34
N GLY A 61 18.88 6.11 3.83
CA GLY A 61 20.30 6.47 3.98
C GLY A 61 20.66 7.79 3.29
N LEU A 62 20.03 8.10 2.17
CA LEU A 62 20.23 9.33 1.41
C LEU A 62 19.58 10.54 2.11
N ILE A 63 18.37 10.34 2.66
CA ILE A 63 17.68 11.36 3.48
C ILE A 63 18.54 11.74 4.70
N VAL A 64 19.14 10.76 5.39
CA VAL A 64 19.99 11.01 6.57
C VAL A 64 21.24 11.82 6.21
N THR A 65 21.82 11.63 5.02
CA THR A 65 22.99 12.39 4.55
C THR A 65 22.62 13.75 3.92
N GLN A 66 21.38 14.22 4.11
CA GLN A 66 20.82 15.44 3.50
C GLN A 66 20.82 15.44 1.96
N GLY A 67 21.09 14.30 1.32
CA GLY A 67 20.99 14.12 -0.11
C GLY A 67 19.56 13.76 -0.51
N THR A 68 18.91 14.62 -1.31
CA THR A 68 17.59 14.26 -1.86
C THR A 68 17.79 13.49 -3.16
N ASP A 69 17.88 12.16 -3.09
CA ASP A 69 17.91 11.32 -4.30
C ASP A 69 16.51 11.13 -4.89
N LEU A 70 16.12 12.10 -5.70
CA LEU A 70 14.87 12.08 -6.46
C LEU A 70 14.96 11.19 -7.72
N SER A 71 16.13 10.63 -8.04
CA SER A 71 16.33 9.85 -9.27
C SER A 71 15.58 8.51 -9.23
N ALA A 72 15.54 7.85 -8.08
CA ALA A 72 14.78 6.61 -7.87
C ALA A 72 13.27 6.81 -8.12
N GLY A 73 12.71 7.92 -7.66
CA GLY A 73 11.29 8.25 -7.88
C GLY A 73 10.93 8.43 -9.36
N ARG A 74 11.84 9.01 -10.16
CA ARG A 74 11.64 9.19 -11.61
C ARG A 74 11.67 7.87 -12.37
N GLN A 75 12.59 6.96 -12.01
CA GLN A 75 12.69 5.65 -12.64
C GLN A 75 11.45 4.78 -12.34
N VAL A 76 11.00 4.77 -11.08
CA VAL A 76 9.77 4.06 -10.68
C VAL A 76 8.54 4.70 -11.33
N GLY A 77 8.48 6.03 -11.44
CA GLY A 77 7.40 6.74 -12.11
C GLY A 77 7.29 6.41 -13.59
N LEU A 78 8.41 6.40 -14.32
CA LEU A 78 8.43 5.99 -15.73
C LEU A 78 8.00 4.54 -15.90
N ALA A 79 8.54 3.63 -15.07
CA ALA A 79 8.17 2.21 -15.11
C ALA A 79 6.67 2.02 -14.83
N ALA A 80 6.10 2.77 -13.88
CA ALA A 80 4.67 2.73 -13.57
C ALA A 80 3.81 3.20 -14.74
N VAL A 81 4.19 4.30 -15.42
CA VAL A 81 3.47 4.80 -16.61
C VAL A 81 3.51 3.78 -17.75
N VAL A 82 4.67 3.18 -18.02
CA VAL A 82 4.80 2.15 -19.06
C VAL A 82 3.97 0.92 -18.72
N ALA A 83 4.10 0.38 -17.51
CA ALA A 83 3.33 -0.78 -17.07
C ALA A 83 1.81 -0.54 -17.11
N ALA A 84 1.36 0.61 -16.60
CA ALA A 84 -0.05 0.99 -16.63
C ALA A 84 -0.56 1.15 -18.06
N THR A 85 0.28 1.63 -18.98
CA THR A 85 -0.08 1.76 -20.39
C THR A 85 -0.24 0.41 -21.07
N LEU A 86 0.63 -0.55 -20.77
CA LEU A 86 0.54 -1.92 -21.31
C LEU A 86 -0.61 -2.73 -20.70
N LEU A 87 -1.03 -2.40 -19.47
CA LEU A 87 -2.14 -3.07 -18.78
C LEU A 87 -3.53 -2.52 -19.17
N GLN A 88 -3.60 -1.48 -20.02
CA GLN A 88 -4.88 -0.91 -20.45
C GLN A 88 -5.72 -1.92 -21.22
N SER A 89 -7.02 -1.94 -20.96
CA SER A 89 -7.95 -2.78 -21.70
C SER A 89 -8.11 -2.30 -23.15
N MET A 90 -8.40 -3.24 -24.04
CA MET A 90 -8.64 -2.96 -25.46
C MET A 90 -9.83 -2.04 -25.70
N ASP A 91 -10.83 -2.09 -24.83
CA ASP A 91 -12.05 -1.29 -24.90
C ASP A 91 -11.95 0.06 -24.17
N ASN A 92 -10.78 0.41 -23.63
CA ASN A 92 -10.59 1.69 -22.94
C ASN A 92 -10.80 2.86 -23.91
N VAL A 93 -11.69 3.80 -23.55
CA VAL A 93 -12.03 4.97 -24.37
C VAL A 93 -10.88 5.99 -24.38
N ASN A 94 -10.13 6.08 -23.29
CA ASN A 94 -9.00 7.01 -23.13
C ASN A 94 -7.67 6.25 -23.19
N LYS A 95 -7.36 5.64 -24.33
CA LYS A 95 -6.07 4.97 -24.53
C LYS A 95 -4.94 5.98 -24.47
N VAL A 96 -3.87 5.66 -23.74
CA VAL A 96 -2.65 6.49 -23.72
C VAL A 96 -2.03 6.55 -25.12
N PHE A 97 -2.14 5.48 -25.90
CA PHE A 97 -1.75 5.45 -27.30
C PHE A 97 -2.95 5.01 -28.16
N PRO A 98 -3.76 5.96 -28.67
CA PRO A 98 -5.02 5.64 -29.35
C PRO A 98 -4.83 5.02 -30.74
N HIS A 99 -3.63 5.15 -31.32
CA HIS A 99 -3.32 4.76 -32.71
C HIS A 99 -2.41 3.53 -32.78
N MET A 100 -2.20 2.82 -31.67
CA MET A 100 -1.55 1.51 -31.71
C MET A 100 -2.59 0.47 -32.13
N GLU A 101 -2.50 0.06 -33.39
CA GLU A 101 -3.25 -1.07 -33.91
C GLU A 101 -2.63 -2.37 -33.36
N THR A 102 -3.44 -3.19 -32.70
CA THR A 102 -3.08 -4.57 -32.33
C THR A 102 -3.38 -5.53 -33.46
#